data_AF-A0A955L7K0-F1
#
_entry.id   AF-A0A955L7K0-F1
#
_cell.length_a   1.000
_cell.length_b   1.000
_cell.length_c   1.000
_cell.angle_alpha   90.00
_cell.angle_beta   90.00
_cell.angle_gamma   90.00
#
_symmetry.space_group_name_H-M   'P 1'
#
loop_
_entity.id
_entity.type
_entity.pdbx_description
1 polymer ?
#
loop_
_entity_poly.entity_id
_entity_poly.type
_entity_poly.pdbx_seq_one_letter_code
_entity_poly.pdbx_strand_id
1 'polypeptide(L)'
;MAQSRKPFEKFRNILYSILGIVVTFIVIRAFLKLIGANEASMFVNLWYEFTDVLIQPWVGMFPDIRLGSRSVIDISSVIGAMFYVIIAVVFEVGSEELESSTTEKLLYSLGNGIFKVIEFVLALRFALKLFNASTSSSFVRFIYAISDIVHDPFIGIVKDFQYEGVVIEFTTAIAFIIILLLDVAFDGVLRALFDRRKLR
;
A
#
# COMPACT_ATOMS: atom_id res chain seq x y z
N MET A 1 19.21 -14.00 -29.91
CA MET A 1 18.48 -14.42 -28.69
C MET A 1 17.61 -13.25 -28.22
N ALA A 2 16.33 -13.23 -28.57
CA ALA A 2 15.41 -12.12 -28.23
C ALA A 2 13.97 -12.59 -27.93
N GLN A 3 13.78 -13.89 -27.71
CA GLN A 3 12.45 -14.51 -27.73
C GLN A 3 11.82 -14.69 -26.33
N SER A 4 12.59 -14.56 -25.23
CA SER A 4 12.09 -14.82 -23.86
C SER A 4 11.48 -13.61 -23.14
N ARG A 5 11.62 -12.38 -23.64
CA ARG A 5 11.10 -11.16 -22.99
C ARG A 5 9.62 -10.86 -23.30
N LYS A 6 9.10 -11.39 -24.42
CA LYS A 6 7.75 -11.08 -24.91
C LYS A 6 6.59 -11.50 -23.97
N PRO A 7 6.63 -12.64 -23.27
CA PRO A 7 5.52 -13.06 -22.42
C PRO A 7 5.33 -12.19 -21.17
N PHE A 8 6.44 -11.81 -20.52
CA PHE A 8 6.41 -10.99 -19.30
C PHE A 8 5.93 -9.56 -19.59
N GLU A 9 6.46 -8.96 -20.66
CA GLU A 9 6.00 -7.67 -21.17
C GLU A 9 4.49 -7.64 -21.48
N LYS A 10 3.98 -8.71 -22.10
CA LYS A 10 2.55 -8.82 -22.37
C LYS A 10 1.73 -8.91 -21.08
N PHE A 11 2.19 -9.68 -20.10
CA PHE A 11 1.53 -9.79 -18.80
C PHE A 11 1.50 -8.43 -18.08
N ARG A 12 2.64 -7.76 -18.01
CA ARG A 12 2.81 -6.42 -17.46
C ARG A 12 1.82 -5.42 -18.07
N ASN A 13 1.76 -5.36 -19.40
CA ASN A 13 0.86 -4.47 -20.12
C ASN A 13 -0.63 -4.76 -19.82
N ILE A 14 -1.01 -6.03 -19.69
CA ILE A 14 -2.37 -6.43 -19.31
C ILE A 14 -2.69 -5.96 -17.90
N LEU A 15 -1.77 -6.17 -16.95
CA LEU A 15 -1.95 -5.74 -15.57
C LEU A 15 -2.14 -4.22 -15.47
N TYR A 16 -1.29 -3.43 -16.14
CA TYR A 16 -1.45 -1.97 -16.17
C TYR A 16 -2.77 -1.52 -16.79
N SER A 17 -3.19 -2.18 -17.87
CA SER A 17 -4.47 -1.87 -18.50
C SER A 17 -5.63 -2.12 -17.54
N ILE A 18 -5.61 -3.23 -16.79
CA ILE A 18 -6.63 -3.54 -15.79
C ILE A 18 -6.60 -2.51 -14.65
N LEU A 19 -5.43 -2.23 -14.07
CA LEU A 19 -5.30 -1.25 -12.98
C LEU A 19 -5.70 0.16 -13.43
N GLY A 20 -5.34 0.56 -14.65
CA GLY A 20 -5.75 1.83 -15.23
C GLY A 20 -7.27 1.95 -15.40
N ILE A 21 -7.94 0.89 -15.85
CA ILE A 21 -9.40 0.83 -15.93
C ILE A 21 -10.02 0.94 -14.53
N VAL A 22 -9.52 0.18 -13.55
CA VAL A 22 -9.99 0.21 -12.16
C VAL A 22 -9.87 1.62 -11.58
N VAL A 23 -8.70 2.27 -11.70
CA VAL A 23 -8.47 3.64 -11.22
C VAL A 23 -9.41 4.61 -11.91
N THR A 24 -9.57 4.51 -13.24
CA THR A 24 -10.48 5.37 -14.01
C THR A 24 -11.92 5.26 -13.50
N PHE A 25 -12.39 4.03 -13.22
CA PHE A 25 -13.74 3.79 -12.73
C PHE A 25 -13.95 4.43 -11.36
N ILE A 26 -13.00 4.27 -10.45
CA ILE A 26 -13.05 4.87 -9.11
C ILE A 26 -12.97 6.40 -9.17
N VAL A 27 -12.16 6.96 -10.06
CA VAL A 27 -12.07 8.42 -10.26
C VAL A 27 -13.39 8.97 -10.80
N ILE A 28 -14.03 8.28 -11.74
CA ILE A 28 -15.37 8.66 -12.23
C ILE A 28 -16.39 8.64 -11.08
N ARG A 29 -16.41 7.58 -10.26
CA ARG A 29 -17.26 7.51 -9.06
C ARG A 29 -17.01 8.68 -8.11
N ALA A 30 -15.75 8.95 -7.78
CA ALA A 30 -15.36 10.05 -6.89
C ALA A 30 -15.81 11.41 -7.44
N PHE A 31 -15.63 11.64 -8.74
CA PHE A 31 -16.08 12.85 -9.42
C PHE A 31 -17.61 13.02 -9.37
N LEU A 32 -18.37 11.95 -9.67
CA LEU A 32 -19.83 11.98 -9.62
C LEU A 32 -20.36 12.28 -8.21
N LYS A 33 -19.77 11.68 -7.17
CA LYS A 33 -20.11 11.99 -5.78
C LYS A 33 -19.75 13.42 -5.41
N LEU A 34 -18.59 13.90 -5.87
CA LEU A 34 -18.13 15.27 -5.61
C LEU A 34 -19.11 16.32 -6.16
N ILE A 35 -19.62 16.12 -7.38
CA ILE A 35 -20.57 17.06 -8.00
C ILE A 35 -22.04 16.82 -7.57
N GLY A 36 -22.29 15.86 -6.67
CA GLY A 36 -23.64 15.55 -6.19
C GLY A 36 -24.55 15.00 -7.29
N ALA A 37 -24.00 14.13 -8.15
CA ALA A 37 -24.73 13.52 -9.25
C ALA A 37 -26.00 12.79 -8.77
N ASN A 38 -27.07 12.85 -9.58
CA ASN A 38 -28.36 12.26 -9.23
C ASN A 38 -28.31 10.73 -9.21
N GLU A 39 -28.39 10.12 -8.03
CA GLU A 39 -28.39 8.67 -7.81
C GLU A 39 -29.59 7.95 -8.47
N ALA A 40 -30.69 8.64 -8.75
CA ALA A 40 -31.81 8.06 -9.51
C ALA A 40 -31.49 7.88 -11.00
N SER A 41 -30.37 8.42 -11.49
CA SER A 41 -29.90 8.18 -12.86
C SER A 41 -29.26 6.80 -12.96
N MET A 42 -29.75 5.98 -13.90
CA MET A 42 -29.18 4.66 -14.21
C MET A 42 -27.68 4.74 -14.48
N PHE A 43 -27.22 5.79 -15.18
CA PHE A 43 -25.79 5.96 -15.46
C PHE A 43 -24.97 6.15 -14.18
N VAL A 44 -25.44 7.00 -13.26
CA VAL A 44 -24.74 7.30 -12.00
C VAL A 44 -24.73 6.07 -11.10
N ASN A 45 -25.89 5.45 -10.92
CA ASN A 45 -26.04 4.25 -10.12
C ASN A 45 -25.18 3.09 -10.65
N LEU A 46 -25.09 2.89 -11.97
CA LEU A 46 -24.20 1.91 -12.60
C LEU A 46 -22.74 2.09 -12.16
N TRP A 47 -22.21 3.32 -12.19
CA TRP A 47 -20.85 3.57 -11.73
C TRP A 47 -20.67 3.26 -10.25
N TYR A 48 -21.65 3.61 -9.41
CA TYR A 48 -21.57 3.38 -7.97
C TYR A 48 -21.57 1.88 -7.66
N GLU A 49 -22.48 1.11 -8.24
CA GLU A 49 -22.57 -0.34 -8.00
C GLU A 49 -21.31 -1.09 -8.46
N PHE A 50 -20.80 -0.80 -9.65
CA PHE A 50 -19.59 -1.46 -10.15
C PHE A 50 -18.35 -1.14 -9.33
N THR A 51 -18.28 0.06 -8.76
CA THR A 51 -17.10 0.51 -8.01
C THR A 51 -17.20 0.19 -6.52
N ASP A 52 -18.37 -0.20 -6.00
CA ASP A 52 -18.53 -0.56 -4.58
C ASP A 52 -17.64 -1.74 -4.20
N VAL A 53 -17.58 -2.78 -5.05
CA VAL A 53 -16.69 -3.93 -4.81
C VAL A 53 -15.21 -3.52 -4.86
N LEU A 54 -14.86 -2.57 -5.73
CA LEU A 54 -13.49 -2.10 -5.87
C LEU A 54 -13.07 -1.32 -4.63
N ILE A 55 -13.93 -0.46 -4.09
CA ILE A 55 -13.57 0.36 -2.92
C ILE A 55 -13.84 -0.31 -1.56
N GLN A 56 -14.51 -1.45 -1.54
CA GLN A 56 -14.97 -2.15 -0.33
C GLN A 56 -13.91 -2.23 0.79
N PRO A 57 -12.62 -2.54 0.52
CA PRO A 57 -11.63 -2.66 1.59
C PRO A 57 -11.44 -1.37 2.40
N TRP A 58 -11.60 -0.20 1.76
CA TRP A 58 -11.34 1.11 2.36
C TRP A 58 -12.59 1.77 2.93
N VAL A 59 -13.78 1.17 2.74
CA VAL A 59 -15.04 1.72 3.25
C VAL A 59 -15.00 1.89 4.77
N GLY A 60 -15.37 3.09 5.21
CA GLY A 60 -15.47 3.44 6.62
C GLY A 60 -14.13 3.59 7.33
N MET A 61 -13.00 3.67 6.59
CA MET A 61 -11.69 3.92 7.18
C MET A 61 -11.60 5.33 7.79
N PHE A 62 -12.16 6.31 7.07
CA PHE A 62 -12.30 7.70 7.49
C PHE A 62 -13.71 8.19 7.13
N PRO A 63 -14.24 9.19 7.84
CA PRO A 63 -15.54 9.78 7.49
C PRO A 63 -15.46 10.53 6.15
N ASP A 64 -16.52 10.43 5.36
CA ASP A 64 -16.65 11.22 4.14
C ASP A 64 -16.87 12.71 4.45
N ILE A 65 -16.38 13.59 3.57
CA ILE A 65 -16.56 15.05 3.71
C ILE A 65 -17.80 15.46 2.90
N ARG A 66 -18.83 15.98 3.58
CA ARG A 66 -20.06 16.44 2.93
C ARG A 66 -19.98 17.92 2.58
N LEU A 67 -20.24 18.25 1.32
CA LEU A 67 -20.26 19.61 0.78
C LEU A 67 -21.71 20.01 0.47
N GLY A 68 -22.49 20.31 1.50
CA GLY A 68 -23.92 20.60 1.37
C GLY A 68 -24.79 19.34 1.38
N SER A 69 -25.90 19.34 0.65
CA SER A 69 -26.92 18.30 0.75
C SER A 69 -26.66 17.05 -0.11
N ARG A 70 -25.93 17.19 -1.22
CA ARG A 70 -25.70 16.09 -2.20
C ARG A 70 -24.24 15.84 -2.54
N SER A 71 -23.40 16.86 -2.55
CA SER A 71 -21.98 16.70 -2.89
C SER A 71 -21.21 16.07 -1.73
N VAL A 72 -20.39 15.07 -2.04
CA VAL A 72 -19.61 14.31 -1.07
C VAL A 72 -18.21 14.04 -1.63
N ILE A 73 -17.17 14.34 -0.85
CA ILE A 73 -15.83 13.80 -1.07
C ILE A 73 -15.81 12.41 -0.42
N ASP A 74 -15.94 11.37 -1.25
CA ASP A 74 -15.86 9.97 -0.83
C ASP A 74 -14.40 9.60 -0.58
N ILE A 75 -14.02 9.61 0.71
CA ILE A 75 -12.63 9.38 1.12
C ILE A 75 -12.18 7.96 0.78
N SER A 76 -13.10 7.00 0.83
CA SER A 76 -12.82 5.60 0.47
C SER A 76 -12.41 5.48 -1.00
N SER A 77 -13.05 6.25 -1.88
CA SER A 77 -12.72 6.27 -3.31
C SER A 77 -11.37 6.92 -3.59
N VAL A 78 -11.07 8.05 -2.94
CA VAL A 78 -9.77 8.73 -3.08
C VAL A 78 -8.65 7.79 -2.66
N ILE A 79 -8.82 7.12 -1.52
CA ILE A 79 -7.83 6.20 -0.99
C ILE A 79 -7.71 4.95 -1.86
N GLY A 80 -8.82 4.36 -2.28
CA GLY A 80 -8.79 3.20 -3.17
C GLY A 80 -8.03 3.50 -4.46
N ALA A 81 -8.32 4.62 -5.11
CA ALA A 81 -7.60 5.06 -6.31
C ALA A 81 -6.10 5.21 -6.05
N MET A 82 -5.71 5.88 -4.95
CA MET A 82 -4.32 6.03 -4.55
C MET A 82 -3.63 4.68 -4.35
N PHE A 83 -4.26 3.72 -3.67
CA PHE A 83 -3.69 2.40 -3.44
C PHE A 83 -3.52 1.58 -4.72
N TYR A 84 -4.49 1.64 -5.65
CA TYR A 84 -4.33 0.96 -6.94
C TYR A 84 -3.20 1.55 -7.78
N VAL A 85 -2.98 2.88 -7.72
CA VAL A 85 -1.81 3.53 -8.34
C VAL A 85 -0.52 3.06 -7.67
N ILE A 86 -0.46 3.01 -6.34
CA ILE A 86 0.72 2.50 -5.61
C ILE A 86 1.03 1.05 -6.01
N ILE A 87 0.01 0.18 -6.09
CA ILE A 87 0.17 -1.21 -6.54
C ILE A 87 0.77 -1.26 -7.96
N ALA A 88 0.29 -0.41 -8.87
CA ALA A 88 0.82 -0.33 -10.22
C ALA A 88 2.30 0.09 -10.22
N VAL A 89 2.67 1.12 -9.45
CA VAL A 89 4.05 1.61 -9.36
C VAL A 89 4.98 0.58 -8.73
N VAL A 90 4.58 -0.05 -7.63
CA VAL A 90 5.37 -1.09 -6.96
C VAL A 90 5.59 -2.27 -7.89
N PHE A 91 4.57 -2.65 -8.66
CA PHE A 91 4.72 -3.70 -9.66
C PHE A 91 5.72 -3.30 -10.76
N GLU A 92 5.74 -2.04 -11.20
CA GLU A 92 6.70 -1.58 -12.22
C GLU A 92 8.12 -1.77 -11.74
N VAL A 93 8.41 -1.23 -10.55
CA VAL A 93 9.74 -1.27 -9.95
C VAL A 93 10.20 -2.71 -9.74
N GLY A 94 9.33 -3.59 -9.23
CA GLY A 94 9.64 -5.00 -9.05
C GLY A 94 9.82 -5.76 -10.37
N SER A 95 9.14 -5.35 -11.43
CA SER A 95 9.19 -6.01 -12.73
C SER A 95 10.57 -5.88 -13.41
N GLU A 96 11.24 -4.73 -13.24
CA GLU A 96 12.55 -4.47 -13.81
C GLU A 96 13.67 -5.33 -13.18
N GLU A 97 13.56 -5.63 -11.88
CA GLU A 97 14.53 -6.45 -11.15
C GLU A 97 14.48 -7.93 -11.54
N LEU A 98 13.27 -8.45 -11.82
CA LEU A 98 13.07 -9.84 -12.20
C LEU A 98 13.60 -10.17 -13.60
N GLU A 99 13.65 -9.20 -14.51
CA GLU A 99 14.16 -9.42 -15.87
C GLU A 99 15.68 -9.52 -15.96
N SER A 100 16.42 -8.99 -14.96
CA SER A 100 17.85 -8.69 -15.09
C SER A 100 18.77 -9.46 -14.11
N SER A 101 18.21 -10.37 -13.31
CA SER A 101 18.91 -10.92 -12.15
C SER A 101 19.56 -12.29 -12.38
N THR A 102 20.86 -12.37 -12.08
CA THR A 102 21.58 -13.62 -11.77
C THR A 102 21.09 -14.15 -10.41
N THR A 103 21.30 -15.44 -10.09
CA THR A 103 20.92 -16.05 -8.80
C THR A 103 21.37 -15.23 -7.57
N GLU A 104 22.55 -14.61 -7.63
CA GLU A 104 23.05 -13.71 -6.59
C GLU A 104 22.16 -12.47 -6.42
N LYS A 105 21.86 -11.77 -7.52
CA LYS A 105 20.96 -10.61 -7.51
C LYS A 105 19.55 -10.96 -7.04
N LEU A 106 19.08 -12.18 -7.31
CA LEU A 106 17.80 -12.66 -6.79
C LEU A 106 17.80 -12.78 -5.28
N LEU A 107 18.85 -13.35 -4.67
CA LEU A 107 18.94 -13.46 -3.20
C LEU A 107 18.95 -12.09 -2.53
N TYR A 108 19.70 -11.14 -3.10
CA TYR A 108 19.69 -9.74 -2.66
C TYR A 108 18.32 -9.08 -2.79
N SER A 109 17.70 -9.14 -3.97
CA SER A 109 16.41 -8.51 -4.26
C SER A 109 15.30 -9.09 -3.38
N LEU A 110 15.29 -10.41 -3.16
CA LEU A 110 14.31 -11.05 -2.28
C LEU A 110 14.45 -10.61 -0.82
N GLY A 111 15.68 -10.58 -0.30
CA GLY A 111 15.93 -10.13 1.08
C GLY A 111 15.53 -8.67 1.29
N ASN A 112 16.00 -7.78 0.42
CA ASN A 112 15.66 -6.36 0.45
C ASN A 112 14.15 -6.14 0.28
N GLY A 113 13.52 -6.84 -0.67
CA GLY A 113 12.09 -6.76 -0.92
C GLY A 113 11.24 -7.11 0.30
N ILE A 114 11.64 -8.13 1.08
CA ILE A 114 10.98 -8.50 2.34
C ILE A 114 11.06 -7.35 3.35
N PHE A 115 12.23 -6.74 3.55
CA PHE A 115 12.37 -5.59 4.43
C PHE A 115 11.50 -4.42 3.99
N LYS A 116 11.50 -4.08 2.69
CA LYS A 116 10.67 -2.99 2.17
C LYS A 116 9.17 -3.23 2.36
N VAL A 117 8.69 -4.47 2.21
CA VAL A 117 7.29 -4.82 2.49
C VAL A 117 6.97 -4.64 3.97
N ILE A 118 7.84 -5.12 4.87
CA ILE A 118 7.64 -4.98 6.32
C ILE A 118 7.65 -3.50 6.74
N GLU A 119 8.63 -2.73 6.27
CA GLU A 119 8.74 -1.29 6.52
C GLU A 119 7.49 -0.55 6.04
N PHE A 120 7.03 -0.84 4.82
CA PHE A 120 5.82 -0.24 4.27
C PHE A 120 4.59 -0.56 5.11
N VAL A 121 4.41 -1.81 5.51
CA VAL A 121 3.29 -2.26 6.35
C VAL A 121 3.32 -1.59 7.73
N LEU A 122 4.48 -1.45 8.36
CA LEU A 122 4.64 -0.74 9.63
C LEU A 122 4.40 0.76 9.50
N ALA A 123 4.91 1.38 8.43
CA ALA A 123 4.65 2.79 8.13
C ALA A 123 3.14 3.04 7.91
N LEU A 124 2.45 2.14 7.21
CA LEU A 124 1.00 2.17 7.07
C LEU A 124 0.29 2.02 8.41
N ARG A 125 0.68 1.04 9.25
CA ARG A 125 0.12 0.88 10.61
C ARG A 125 0.26 2.18 11.39
N PHE A 126 1.47 2.75 11.41
CA PHE A 126 1.77 3.99 12.12
C PHE A 126 0.89 5.14 11.63
N ALA A 127 0.79 5.34 10.31
CA ALA A 127 -0.06 6.37 9.73
C ALA A 127 -1.54 6.17 10.06
N LEU A 128 -2.05 4.94 9.95
CA LEU A 128 -3.44 4.62 10.28
C LEU A 128 -3.74 4.90 11.75
N LYS A 129 -2.82 4.56 12.67
CA LYS A 129 -2.96 4.89 14.10
C LYS A 129 -2.88 6.40 14.34
N LEU A 130 -1.93 7.08 13.71
CA LEU A 130 -1.73 8.52 13.83
C LEU A 130 -3.00 9.30 13.49
N PHE A 131 -3.66 8.92 12.39
CA PHE A 131 -4.90 9.55 11.95
C PHE A 131 -6.17 8.90 12.54
N ASN A 132 -6.03 7.98 13.49
CA ASN A 132 -7.14 7.28 14.15
C ASN A 132 -8.14 6.68 13.14
N ALA A 133 -7.58 5.99 12.15
CA ALA A 133 -8.32 5.25 11.15
C ALA A 133 -9.21 4.21 11.83
N SER A 134 -10.47 4.13 11.39
CA SER A 134 -11.45 3.27 12.03
C SER A 134 -11.18 1.79 11.77
N THR A 135 -11.20 1.00 12.85
CA THR A 135 -11.13 -0.47 12.78
C THR A 135 -12.41 -1.11 12.22
N SER A 136 -13.44 -0.33 11.87
CA SER A 136 -14.58 -0.82 11.07
C SER A 136 -14.17 -1.18 9.64
N SER A 137 -13.14 -0.53 9.09
CA SER A 137 -12.57 -0.87 7.77
C SER A 137 -11.84 -2.21 7.83
N SER A 138 -12.11 -3.07 6.83
CA SER A 138 -11.41 -4.35 6.70
C SER A 138 -9.93 -4.18 6.36
N PHE A 139 -9.58 -3.16 5.56
CA PHE A 139 -8.19 -2.83 5.24
C PHE A 139 -7.40 -2.44 6.50
N VAL A 140 -7.95 -1.58 7.37
CA VAL A 140 -7.29 -1.19 8.63
C VAL A 140 -7.00 -2.42 9.50
N ARG A 141 -8.00 -3.29 9.68
CA ARG A 141 -7.83 -4.54 10.44
C ARG A 141 -6.80 -5.46 9.80
N PHE A 142 -6.79 -5.56 8.47
CA PHE A 142 -5.81 -6.35 7.75
C PHE A 142 -4.39 -5.84 8.01
N ILE A 143 -4.14 -4.54 7.85
CA ILE A 143 -2.82 -3.94 8.10
C ILE A 143 -2.39 -4.18 9.55
N TYR A 144 -3.29 -4.01 10.52
CA TYR A 144 -2.98 -4.29 11.93
C TYR A 144 -2.61 -5.77 12.14
N ALA A 145 -3.42 -6.69 11.63
CA ALA A 145 -3.17 -8.12 11.80
C ALA A 145 -1.84 -8.60 11.19
N ILE A 146 -1.47 -8.13 9.99
CA ILE A 146 -0.20 -8.55 9.37
C ILE A 146 1.02 -7.88 10.00
N SER A 147 0.84 -6.73 10.65
CA SER A 147 1.93 -6.01 11.31
C SER A 147 2.18 -6.49 12.75
N ASP A 148 1.21 -7.14 13.39
CA ASP A 148 1.31 -7.64 14.77
C ASP A 148 2.54 -8.55 14.95
N ILE A 149 2.89 -9.39 13.96
CA ILE A 149 4.08 -10.26 14.04
C ILE A 149 5.40 -9.49 14.28
N VAL A 150 5.50 -8.25 13.78
CA VAL A 150 6.69 -7.41 13.96
C VAL A 150 6.51 -6.41 15.11
N HIS A 151 5.27 -5.99 15.36
CA HIS A 151 4.92 -5.03 16.40
C HIS A 151 4.96 -5.63 17.82
N ASP A 152 4.41 -6.83 18.00
CA ASP A 152 4.14 -7.43 19.31
C ASP A 152 5.36 -7.59 20.23
N PRO A 153 6.55 -7.94 19.72
CA PRO A 153 7.75 -8.03 20.56
C PRO A 153 8.13 -6.72 21.28
N PHE A 154 7.61 -5.57 20.83
CA PHE A 154 7.95 -4.25 21.36
C PHE A 154 6.86 -3.65 22.26
N ILE A 155 5.74 -4.37 22.49
CA ILE A 155 4.65 -3.89 23.32
C ILE A 155 5.15 -3.61 24.75
N GLY A 156 4.76 -2.46 25.29
CA GLY A 156 5.04 -2.07 26.68
C GLY A 156 6.40 -1.43 26.91
N ILE A 157 7.23 -1.23 25.88
CA ILE A 157 8.50 -0.50 26.00
C ILE A 157 8.24 0.99 26.31
N VAL A 158 7.32 1.62 25.57
CA VAL A 158 6.90 3.00 25.78
C VAL A 158 5.38 3.08 25.70
N LYS A 159 4.77 3.89 26.58
CA LYS A 159 3.32 4.15 26.54
C LYS A 159 2.97 5.03 25.35
N ASP A 160 1.92 4.67 24.63
CA ASP A 160 1.41 5.45 23.50
C ASP A 160 0.96 6.85 23.93
N PHE A 161 1.13 7.83 23.03
CA PHE A 161 0.63 9.19 23.21
C PHE A 161 -0.72 9.36 22.51
N GLN A 162 -1.67 9.98 23.19
CA GLN A 162 -2.99 10.27 22.65
C GLN A 162 -3.42 11.68 23.00
N TYR A 163 -3.80 12.47 21.98
CA TYR A 163 -4.30 13.84 22.14
C TYR A 163 -5.30 14.17 21.04
N GLU A 164 -6.49 14.64 21.40
CA GLU A 164 -7.55 15.07 20.45
C GLU A 164 -7.83 14.08 19.30
N GLY A 165 -7.80 12.79 19.58
CA GLY A 165 -8.05 11.75 18.58
C GLY A 165 -6.83 11.44 17.68
N VAL A 166 -5.69 12.10 17.85
CA VAL A 166 -4.41 11.66 17.28
C VAL A 166 -3.78 10.63 18.21
N VAL A 167 -3.31 9.49 17.67
CA VAL A 167 -2.66 8.43 18.44
C VAL A 167 -1.27 8.15 17.88
N ILE A 168 -0.23 8.51 18.64
CA ILE A 168 1.15 8.11 18.33
C ILE A 168 1.43 6.79 19.05
N GLU A 169 1.40 5.70 18.28
CA GLU A 169 1.73 4.36 18.76
C GLU A 169 3.26 4.19 18.78
N PHE A 170 3.89 4.49 19.92
CA PHE A 170 5.34 4.43 20.07
C PHE A 170 5.86 3.02 19.87
N THR A 171 5.06 2.00 20.21
CA THR A 171 5.38 0.60 19.93
C THR A 171 5.68 0.39 18.45
N THR A 172 4.84 0.91 17.55
CA THR A 172 5.05 0.81 16.09
C THR A 172 6.22 1.65 15.62
N ALA A 173 6.40 2.86 16.18
CA ALA A 173 7.56 3.69 15.84
C ALA A 173 8.89 2.99 16.18
N ILE A 174 8.96 2.33 17.34
CA ILE A 174 10.12 1.55 17.77
C ILE A 174 10.31 0.34 16.83
N ALA A 175 9.25 -0.44 16.57
CA ALA A 175 9.32 -1.57 15.65
C ALA A 175 9.85 -1.14 14.27
N PHE A 176 9.35 -0.02 13.74
CA PHE A 176 9.79 0.54 12.46
C PHE A 176 11.28 0.93 12.49
N ILE A 177 11.75 1.63 13.52
CA ILE A 177 13.17 1.99 13.66
C ILE A 177 14.05 0.73 13.74
N ILE A 178 13.65 -0.29 14.52
CA ILE A 178 14.41 -1.52 14.63
C ILE A 178 14.49 -2.25 13.29
N ILE A 179 13.38 -2.33 12.54
CA ILE A 179 13.39 -2.93 11.20
C ILE A 179 14.32 -2.15 10.25
N LEU A 180 14.30 -0.82 10.26
CA LEU A 180 15.22 -0.01 9.44
C LEU A 180 16.69 -0.29 9.77
N LEU A 181 17.02 -0.44 11.06
CA LEU A 181 18.38 -0.79 11.49
C LEU A 181 18.77 -2.20 11.05
N LEU A 182 17.85 -3.16 11.14
CA LEU A 182 18.06 -4.53 10.67
C LEU A 182 18.23 -4.60 9.15
N ASP A 183 17.48 -3.81 8.39
CA ASP A 183 17.64 -3.69 6.93
C ASP A 183 19.05 -3.20 6.57
N VAL A 184 19.50 -2.10 7.18
CA VAL A 184 20.86 -1.56 6.97
C VAL A 184 21.95 -2.59 7.36
N ALA A 185 21.77 -3.30 8.47
CA ALA A 185 22.70 -4.33 8.90
C ALA A 185 22.74 -5.53 7.93
N PHE A 186 21.57 -5.98 7.48
CA PHE A 186 21.43 -7.05 6.50
C PHE A 186 22.13 -6.68 5.18
N ASP A 187 21.90 -5.47 4.69
CA ASP A 187 22.54 -4.93 3.49
C ASP A 187 24.08 -4.92 3.62
N GLY A 188 24.60 -4.53 4.78
CA GLY A 188 26.02 -4.58 5.09
C GLY A 188 26.60 -6.00 5.07
N VAL A 189 25.90 -6.96 5.68
CA VAL A 189 26.31 -8.38 5.70
C VAL A 189 26.32 -8.96 4.30
N LEU A 190 25.25 -8.75 3.52
CA LEU A 190 25.21 -9.28 2.16
C LEU A 190 26.37 -8.72 1.35
N ARG A 191 26.57 -7.39 1.32
CA ARG A 191 27.70 -6.77 0.62
C ARG A 191 29.04 -7.38 1.02
N ALA A 192 29.28 -7.65 2.30
CA ALA A 192 30.51 -8.31 2.75
C ALA A 192 30.67 -9.74 2.23
N LEU A 193 29.58 -10.50 2.09
CA LEU A 193 29.61 -11.88 1.60
C LEU A 193 29.85 -11.99 0.09
N PHE A 194 29.28 -11.08 -0.69
CA PHE A 194 29.32 -11.17 -2.15
C PHE A 194 30.31 -10.21 -2.83
N ASP A 195 30.81 -9.19 -2.13
CA ASP A 195 31.88 -8.34 -2.66
C ASP A 195 33.25 -9.04 -2.57
N ARG A 196 33.45 -10.09 -3.38
CA ARG A 196 34.75 -10.77 -3.58
C ARG A 196 35.71 -9.98 -4.48
N ARG A 197 35.54 -8.67 -4.66
CA ARG A 197 36.42 -7.84 -5.52
C ARG A 197 37.51 -7.06 -4.77
N LYS A 198 37.62 -7.18 -3.44
CA LYS A 198 38.69 -6.54 -2.65
C LYS A 198 39.82 -7.45 -2.16
N LEU A 199 39.86 -8.72 -2.58
CA LEU A 199 40.93 -9.67 -2.19
C LEU A 199 41.81 -10.13 -3.38
N ARG A 200 41.94 -9.31 -4.43
CA ARG A 200 42.93 -9.51 -5.50
C ARG A 200 43.64 -8.21 -5.83
#